data_AF-A0A7J5F5G2-F1
#
_entry.id   AF-A0A7J5F5G2-F1
#
_cell.length_a   1.000
_cell.length_b   1.000
_cell.length_c   1.000
_cell.angle_alpha   90.00
_cell.angle_beta   90.00
_cell.angle_gamma   90.00
#
_symmetry.space_group_name_H-M   'P 1'
#
loop_
_entity.id
_entity.type
_entity.pdbx_description
1 polymer ?
#
loop_
_entity_poly.entity_id
_entity_poly.type
_entity_poly.pdbx_seq_one_letter_code
_entity_poly.pdbx_strand_id
1 'polypeptide(L)'
;MTTMLSDLYNKKGTQRNGRFVILPKCKGCQHCQSIAHDNIIYDTATGKCTICEQPVEDADVTAFLKAHYGCPNDAFRDKTDVSDEAMD
;
A
#
# COMPACT_ATOMS: atom_id res chain seq x y z
N MET A 1 -9.13 32.91 -2.97
CA MET A 1 -7.67 32.72 -2.79
C MET A 1 -7.45 31.25 -2.54
N THR A 2 -7.03 30.55 -3.57
CA THR A 2 -6.86 29.09 -3.66
C THR A 2 -5.59 28.70 -2.92
N THR A 3 -5.74 28.07 -1.76
CA THR A 3 -4.63 27.53 -0.97
C THR A 3 -4.03 26.33 -1.70
N MET A 4 -3.02 26.62 -2.51
CA MET A 4 -1.84 25.81 -2.86
C MET A 4 -1.95 24.31 -2.53
N LEU A 5 -2.53 23.54 -3.47
CA LEU A 5 -2.35 22.09 -3.55
C LEU A 5 -0.86 21.69 -3.55
N SER A 6 0.01 22.58 -4.01
CA SER A 6 1.48 22.45 -4.04
C SER A 6 2.13 22.37 -2.65
N ASP A 7 1.57 22.97 -1.60
CA ASP A 7 2.15 22.89 -0.25
C ASP A 7 1.88 21.55 0.44
N LEU A 8 0.85 20.82 0.01
CA LEU A 8 0.64 19.42 0.37
C LEU A 8 1.63 18.48 -0.36
N TYR A 9 2.17 18.87 -1.51
CA TYR A 9 3.18 18.07 -2.23
C TYR A 9 4.57 18.14 -1.55
N ASN A 10 4.91 19.26 -0.89
CA ASN A 10 6.20 19.39 -0.20
C ASN A 10 6.29 18.74 1.18
N LYS A 11 5.18 18.22 1.74
CA LYS A 11 5.19 17.30 2.90
C LYS A 11 5.06 15.82 2.52
N LYS A 12 4.85 15.50 1.23
CA LYS A 12 4.53 14.15 0.71
C LYS A 12 5.72 13.25 0.36
N GLY A 13 6.96 13.75 0.43
CA GLY A 13 8.15 12.90 0.30
C GLY A 13 8.34 11.93 1.47
N THR A 14 7.75 12.25 2.64
CA THR A 14 7.93 11.51 3.90
C THR A 14 6.75 10.61 4.30
N GLN A 15 5.62 10.66 3.59
CA GLN A 15 4.39 9.94 3.98
C GLN A 15 4.02 8.73 3.11
N ARG A 16 4.79 8.46 2.04
CA ARG A 16 4.61 7.24 1.23
C ARG A 16 5.29 6.03 1.86
N ASN A 17 6.40 6.26 2.57
CA ASN A 17 7.10 5.22 3.32
C ASN A 17 6.25 4.72 4.51
N GLY A 18 5.89 3.44 4.45
CA GLY A 18 5.16 2.75 5.50
C GLY A 18 3.65 2.96 5.46
N ARG A 19 3.11 3.55 4.38
CA ARG A 19 1.67 3.68 4.12
C ARG A 19 1.01 2.32 3.97
N PHE A 20 1.66 1.41 3.26
CA PHE A 20 1.09 0.11 2.94
C PHE A 20 1.75 -1.00 3.76
N VAL A 21 0.94 -1.95 4.23
CA VAL A 21 1.40 -3.10 5.02
C VAL A 21 0.71 -4.37 4.61
N ILE A 22 1.43 -5.50 4.71
CA ILE A 22 0.86 -6.84 4.60
C ILE A 22 0.86 -7.47 5.99
N LEU A 23 -0.34 -7.78 6.48
CA LEU A 23 -0.57 -8.34 7.80
C LEU A 23 -0.20 -9.84 7.84
N PRO A 24 0.13 -10.38 9.03
CA PRO A 24 0.48 -11.80 9.21
C PRO A 24 -0.59 -12.80 8.74
N LYS A 25 -1.85 -12.37 8.59
CA LYS A 25 -2.98 -13.15 8.07
C LYS A 25 -2.91 -13.45 6.58
N CYS A 26 -1.92 -12.92 5.86
CA CYS A 26 -1.66 -13.23 4.46
C CYS A 26 -1.51 -14.73 4.23
N LYS A 27 -2.16 -15.25 3.16
CA LYS A 27 -2.18 -16.66 2.78
C LYS A 27 -1.32 -16.99 1.55
N GLY A 28 -0.56 -16.02 1.03
CA GLY A 28 0.35 -16.27 -0.08
C GLY A 28 -0.32 -16.52 -1.43
N CYS A 29 -1.52 -15.97 -1.67
CA CYS A 29 -2.24 -16.14 -2.94
C CYS A 29 -1.59 -15.44 -4.16
N GLN A 30 -0.48 -14.72 -3.97
CA GLN A 30 0.30 -14.01 -4.99
C GLN A 30 -0.43 -12.91 -5.79
N HIS A 31 -1.72 -12.67 -5.54
CA HIS A 31 -2.50 -11.66 -6.25
C HIS A 31 -1.86 -10.25 -6.18
N CYS A 32 -1.48 -9.80 -4.98
CA CYS A 32 -0.82 -8.52 -4.80
C CYS A 32 0.55 -8.43 -5.49
N GLN A 33 1.30 -9.53 -5.52
CA GLN A 33 2.58 -9.61 -6.23
C GLN A 33 2.37 -9.53 -7.75
N SER A 34 1.30 -10.12 -8.30
CA SER A 34 1.02 -10.00 -9.74
C SER A 34 0.70 -8.57 -10.20
N ILE A 35 0.23 -7.72 -9.28
CA ILE A 35 -0.12 -6.32 -9.56
C ILE A 35 1.08 -5.39 -9.39
N ALA A 36 1.84 -5.56 -8.31
CA ALA A 36 2.99 -4.72 -7.95
C ALA A 36 4.25 -5.57 -7.80
N HIS A 37 4.65 -6.24 -8.88
CA HIS A 37 5.72 -7.25 -8.88
C HIS A 37 7.11 -6.68 -8.57
N ASP A 38 7.33 -5.39 -8.85
CA ASP A 38 8.60 -4.71 -8.56
C ASP A 38 8.78 -4.40 -7.07
N ASN A 39 7.67 -4.26 -6.32
CA ASN A 39 7.67 -3.81 -4.93
C ASN A 39 7.19 -4.87 -3.93
N ILE A 40 6.61 -5.96 -4.40
CA ILE A 40 6.02 -7.02 -3.58
C ILE A 40 6.59 -8.36 -4.00
N ILE A 41 7.15 -9.07 -3.04
CA ILE A 41 7.71 -10.39 -3.24
C ILE A 41 6.81 -11.44 -2.59
N TYR A 42 6.68 -12.59 -3.25
CA TYR A 42 6.16 -13.80 -2.63
C TYR A 42 7.34 -14.59 -2.07
N ASP A 43 7.35 -14.76 -0.75
CA ASP A 43 8.34 -15.59 -0.06
C ASP A 43 7.85 -17.04 -0.03
N THR A 44 8.57 -17.90 -0.75
CA THR A 44 8.30 -19.34 -0.85
C THR A 44 8.59 -20.09 0.45
N ALA A 45 9.45 -19.57 1.32
CA ALA A 45 9.78 -20.19 2.60
C ALA A 45 8.67 -19.97 3.63
N THR A 46 8.08 -18.77 3.66
CA THR A 46 7.00 -18.44 4.60
C THR A 46 5.60 -18.60 4.02
N GLY A 47 5.47 -18.72 2.69
CA GLY A 47 4.19 -18.76 1.99
C GLY A 47 3.42 -17.44 2.12
N LYS A 48 4.13 -16.30 2.19
CA LYS A 48 3.54 -14.98 2.43
C LYS A 48 4.04 -13.96 1.40
N CYS A 49 3.22 -12.95 1.16
CA CYS A 49 3.65 -11.78 0.40
C CYS A 49 4.22 -10.72 1.35
N THR A 50 5.31 -10.07 0.94
CA THR A 50 5.98 -9.01 1.70
C THR A 50 6.26 -7.84 0.78
N ILE A 51 6.07 -6.62 1.28
CA ILE A 51 6.46 -5.40 0.55
C ILE A 51 7.96 -5.23 0.75
N CYS A 52 8.75 -5.34 -0.31
CA CYS A 52 10.19 -5.08 -0.25
C CYS A 52 10.50 -3.58 -0.38
N GLU A 53 9.67 -2.84 -1.12
CA GLU A 53 9.83 -1.40 -1.31
C GLU A 53 8.47 -0.70 -1.28
N GLN A 54 8.40 0.47 -0.65
CA GLN A 54 7.15 1.25 -0.61
C GLN A 54 7.00 2.05 -1.91
N PRO A 55 5.78 2.25 -2.42
CA PRO A 55 5.57 2.92 -3.69
C PRO A 55 5.97 4.40 -3.60
N VAL A 56 6.91 4.81 -4.43
CA VAL A 56 7.38 6.21 -4.50
C VAL A 56 6.65 6.97 -5.59
N GLU A 57 6.43 6.35 -6.74
CA GLU A 57 5.78 6.96 -7.89
C GLU A 57 4.25 6.81 -7.83
N ASP A 58 3.51 7.74 -8.44
CA ASP A 58 2.04 7.72 -8.44
C ASP A 58 1.46 6.47 -9.14
N ALA A 59 2.18 5.94 -10.13
CA ALA A 59 1.83 4.69 -10.80
C ALA A 59 1.88 3.49 -9.83
N ASP A 60 2.93 3.41 -9.02
CA ASP A 60 3.09 2.35 -8.02
C ASP A 60 2.05 2.49 -6.92
N VAL A 61 1.77 3.72 -6.46
CA VAL A 61 0.70 3.96 -5.48
C VAL A 61 -0.65 3.44 -6.01
N THR A 62 -0.91 3.66 -7.30
CA THR A 62 -2.13 3.16 -7.96
C THR A 62 -2.14 1.62 -8.01
N ALA A 63 -1.00 0.98 -8.26
CA ALA A 63 -0.87 -0.48 -8.23
C ALA A 63 -1.09 -1.03 -6.81
N PHE A 64 -0.55 -0.37 -5.79
CA PHE A 64 -0.74 -0.75 -4.38
C PHE A 64 -2.19 -0.63 -3.93
N LEU A 65 -2.89 0.43 -4.32
CA LEU A 65 -4.32 0.59 -4.04
C LEU A 65 -5.14 -0.52 -4.70
N LYS A 66 -4.84 -0.88 -5.96
CA LYS A 66 -5.48 -2.02 -6.63
C LYS A 66 -5.20 -3.33 -5.90
N ALA A 67 -3.97 -3.56 -5.47
CA ALA A 67 -3.59 -4.76 -4.73
C ALA A 67 -4.24 -4.83 -3.33
N HIS A 68 -4.43 -3.68 -2.68
CA HIS A 68 -5.16 -3.55 -1.42
C HIS A 68 -6.63 -3.95 -1.59
N TYR A 69 -7.37 -3.29 -2.48
CA TYR A 69 -8.79 -3.59 -2.71
C TYR A 69 -9.03 -4.99 -3.32
N GLY A 70 -8.05 -5.51 -4.06
CA GLY A 70 -8.10 -6.85 -4.64
C GLY A 70 -7.68 -7.99 -3.70
N CYS A 71 -7.21 -7.68 -2.47
CA CYS A 71 -6.70 -8.72 -1.58
C CYS A 71 -7.84 -9.61 -1.04
N PRO A 72 -7.93 -10.90 -1.43
CA PRO A 72 -9.05 -11.75 -1.04
C PRO A 72 -9.08 -12.09 0.45
N ASN A 73 -7.95 -11.91 1.14
CA ASN A 73 -7.80 -12.18 2.57
C ASN A 73 -7.79 -10.89 3.41
N ASP A 74 -8.00 -9.73 2.77
CA ASP A 74 -7.90 -8.40 3.41
C ASP A 74 -6.58 -8.23 4.20
N ALA A 75 -5.53 -8.93 3.76
CA ALA A 75 -4.23 -8.94 4.44
C ALA A 75 -3.39 -7.72 4.07
N PHE A 76 -3.60 -7.16 2.90
CA PHE A 76 -2.94 -5.95 2.43
C PHE A 76 -3.77 -4.75 2.87
N ARG A 77 -3.19 -3.83 3.63
CA ARG A 77 -3.89 -2.65 4.15
C ARG A 77 -3.17 -1.36 3.75
N ASP A 78 -3.96 -0.34 3.44
CA ASP A 78 -3.51 1.05 3.42
C ASP A 78 -3.77 1.66 4.81
N LYS A 79 -2.73 2.23 5.44
CA LYS A 79 -2.86 2.87 6.76
C LYS A 79 -3.63 4.19 6.70
N THR A 80 -3.79 4.79 5.52
CA THR A 80 -4.63 5.99 5.38
C THR A 80 -6.13 5.66 5.36
N ASP A 81 -6.50 4.41 5.15
CA ASP A 81 -7.91 3.96 5.19
C ASP A 81 -8.49 3.97 6.63
N VAL A 82 -7.67 4.26 7.64
CA VAL A 82 -8.07 4.27 9.06
C VAL A 82 -8.41 5.68 9.57
N SER A 83 -8.36 6.72 8.74
CA SER A 83 -8.59 8.10 9.18
C SER A 83 -10.02 8.62 9.09
N ASP A 84 -10.96 7.88 8.48
CA ASP A 84 -12.33 8.39 8.23
C ASP A 84 -13.40 7.85 9.21
N GLU A 85 -13.08 6.90 10.10
CA GLU A 85 -14.02 6.39 11.12
C GLU A 85 -13.91 7.08 12.50
N ALA A 86 -13.19 8.20 12.61
CA ALA A 86 -13.09 8.99 13.83
C ALA A 86 -13.46 10.46 13.60
N MET A 87 -14.67 10.70 13.10
CA MET A 87 -15.35 11.99 13.26
C MET A 87 -16.68 11.72 14.00
N ASP A 88 -16.58 11.63 15.33
CA ASP A 88 -17.68 11.86 16.27
C ASP A 88 -17.61 13.33 16.70
#